data_AF-A0A7Z7QNR6-F1
#
_entry.id   AF-A0A7Z7QNR6-F1
#
_cell.length_a   1.000
_cell.length_b   1.000
_cell.length_c   1.000
_cell.angle_alpha   90.00
_cell.angle_beta   90.00
_cell.angle_gamma   90.00
#
_symmetry.space_group_name_H-M   'P 1'
#
loop_
_entity.id
_entity.type
_entity.pdbx_description
1 polymer ?
#
loop_
_entity_poly.entity_id
_entity_poly.type
_entity_poly.pdbx_seq_one_letter_code
_entity_poly.pdbx_strand_id
1 'polypeptide(L)'
;MYRIDLFHNRQVMKRFLLLQVIVVLAFIVLSYKWAMIVTTIQEQRFFTNIIIGILGFLVIVCFHEGMKTLLFKMISNEQSRSYQLKNGVLLTFLPEYFFNRITFLTVMLLPSVLICLLLFVIFINLPYTSVIFVFAIYMGYCLISFYLVFIALKDKKAQYFEMTEDGLILYQQKPTHYTHKMND
;
A
#
# COMPACT_ATOMS: atom_id res chain seq x y z
N MET A 1 -13.28 15.32 14.63
CA MET A 1 -11.96 14.84 14.20
C MET A 1 -11.75 13.48 14.84
N TYR A 2 -11.48 12.43 14.07
CA TYR A 2 -11.16 11.10 14.60
C TYR A 2 -9.78 10.71 14.08
N ARG A 3 -8.83 10.43 14.99
CA ARG A 3 -7.44 10.09 14.68
C ARG A 3 -7.23 8.60 14.83
N ILE A 4 -6.66 7.97 13.81
CA ILE A 4 -6.27 6.57 13.86
C ILE A 4 -4.76 6.49 13.81
N ASP A 5 -4.17 6.24 14.98
CA ASP A 5 -2.74 6.05 15.14
C ASP A 5 -2.38 4.59 14.89
N LEU A 6 -1.97 4.32 13.65
CA LEU A 6 -1.50 3.00 13.24
C LEU A 6 -0.11 2.69 13.80
N PHE A 7 0.74 3.73 13.91
CA PHE A 7 2.17 3.55 14.12
C PHE A 7 2.64 3.75 15.57
N HIS A 8 1.76 4.21 16.46
CA HIS A 8 2.10 4.46 17.87
C HIS A 8 1.96 3.20 18.74
N ASN A 9 0.98 2.33 18.46
CA ASN A 9 0.75 1.12 19.24
C ASN A 9 1.59 -0.07 18.71
N ARG A 10 2.68 -0.39 19.40
CA ARG A 10 3.59 -1.50 19.06
C ARG A 10 2.87 -2.86 18.94
N GLN A 11 1.82 -3.10 19.72
CA GLN A 11 1.07 -4.37 19.67
C GLN A 11 0.20 -4.45 18.41
N VAL A 12 -0.44 -3.35 18.02
CA VAL A 12 -1.21 -3.26 16.78
C VAL A 12 -0.28 -3.44 15.57
N MET A 13 0.89 -2.80 15.60
CA MET A 13 1.90 -2.95 14.54
C MET A 13 2.37 -4.40 14.38
N LYS A 14 2.68 -5.09 15.48
CA LYS A 14 3.08 -6.51 15.43
C LYS A 14 1.98 -7.40 14.83
N ARG A 15 0.72 -7.18 15.21
CA ARG A 15 -0.43 -7.92 14.64
C ARG A 15 -0.59 -7.63 13.15
N PHE A 16 -0.36 -6.39 12.74
CA PHE A 16 -0.43 -5.99 11.34
C PHE A 16 0.68 -6.64 10.51
N LEU A 17 1.92 -6.64 10.98
CA LEU A 17 3.04 -7.33 10.31
C LEU A 17 2.78 -8.85 10.21
N LEU A 18 2.25 -9.46 11.26
CA LEU A 18 1.84 -10.87 11.23
C LEU A 18 0.77 -11.13 10.17
N LEU A 19 -0.23 -10.24 10.08
CA LEU A 19 -1.27 -10.32 9.06
C LEU A 19 -0.68 -10.20 7.65
N GLN A 20 0.30 -9.33 7.41
CA GLN A 20 0.99 -9.25 6.12
C GLN A 20 1.64 -10.58 5.76
N VAL A 21 2.36 -11.22 6.68
CA VAL A 21 2.97 -12.54 6.44
C VAL A 21 1.91 -13.59 6.10
N ILE A 22 0.79 -13.61 6.83
CA ILE A 22 -0.33 -14.53 6.56
C ILE A 22 -0.89 -14.29 5.15
N VAL A 23 -1.07 -13.03 4.75
CA VAL A 23 -1.53 -12.64 3.42
C VAL A 23 -0.55 -13.10 2.33
N VAL A 24 0.77 -12.90 2.53
CA VAL A 24 1.79 -13.40 1.60
C VAL A 24 1.66 -14.91 1.42
N LEU A 25 1.62 -15.67 2.52
CA LEU A 25 1.50 -17.13 2.45
C LEU A 25 0.20 -17.58 1.75
N ALA A 26 -0.92 -16.92 2.06
CA ALA A 26 -2.20 -17.19 1.42
C ALA A 26 -2.14 -16.94 -0.10
N PHE A 27 -1.58 -15.81 -0.52
CA PHE A 27 -1.45 -15.48 -1.94
C PHE A 27 -0.48 -16.40 -2.69
N ILE A 28 0.60 -16.89 -2.06
CA ILE A 28 1.44 -17.93 -2.67
C ILE A 28 0.59 -19.15 -3.03
N VAL A 29 -0.16 -19.69 -2.08
CA VAL A 29 -0.98 -20.90 -2.28
C VAL A 29 -2.10 -20.66 -3.29
N LEU A 30 -2.82 -19.55 -3.16
CA LEU A 30 -3.95 -19.22 -4.04
C LEU A 30 -3.51 -18.97 -5.48
N SER A 31 -2.48 -18.16 -5.68
CA SER A 31 -1.96 -17.86 -7.02
C SER A 31 -1.34 -19.09 -7.66
N TYR A 32 -0.67 -19.95 -6.90
CA TYR A 32 -0.15 -21.22 -7.40
C TYR A 32 -1.28 -22.15 -7.88
N LYS A 33 -2.33 -22.34 -7.07
CA LYS A 33 -3.50 -23.14 -7.46
C LYS A 33 -4.19 -22.58 -8.69
N TRP A 34 -4.37 -21.26 -8.74
CA TRP A 34 -4.98 -20.60 -9.88
C TRP A 34 -4.14 -20.77 -11.15
N ALA A 35 -2.81 -20.61 -11.05
CA ALA A 35 -1.89 -20.77 -12.16
C ALA A 35 -1.95 -22.19 -12.75
N MET A 36 -2.01 -23.23 -11.92
CA MET A 36 -2.12 -24.63 -12.38
C MET A 36 -3.39 -24.90 -13.20
N ILE A 37 -4.46 -24.13 -12.99
CA ILE A 37 -5.71 -24.26 -13.73
C ILE A 37 -5.62 -23.55 -15.09
N VAL A 38 -4.86 -22.46 -15.17
CA VAL A 38 -4.86 -21.53 -16.32
C VAL A 38 -3.70 -21.78 -17.27
N THR A 39 -2.54 -22.17 -16.78
CA THR A 39 -1.32 -22.30 -17.59
C THR A 39 -0.38 -23.39 -17.06
N THR A 40 0.61 -23.76 -17.86
CA THR A 40 1.70 -24.64 -17.42
C THR A 40 2.74 -23.83 -16.66
N ILE A 41 2.95 -24.15 -15.38
CA ILE A 41 3.90 -23.45 -14.51
C ILE A 41 5.32 -23.94 -14.80
N GLN A 42 6.25 -22.99 -14.94
CA GLN A 42 7.67 -23.28 -14.96
C GLN A 42 8.24 -23.22 -13.54
N GLU A 43 8.33 -24.38 -12.92
CA GLU A 43 8.85 -24.57 -11.57
C GLU A 43 10.33 -24.19 -11.49
N GLN A 44 10.64 -23.28 -10.57
CA GLN A 44 12.01 -22.94 -10.20
C GLN A 44 12.34 -23.42 -8.79
N ARG A 45 13.64 -23.53 -8.49
CA ARG A 45 14.10 -23.94 -7.17
C ARG A 45 13.57 -23.00 -6.09
N PHE A 46 13.24 -23.57 -4.93
CA PHE A 46 12.69 -22.82 -3.80
C PHE A 46 13.52 -21.58 -3.42
N PHE A 47 14.84 -21.73 -3.27
CA PHE A 47 15.73 -20.60 -2.97
C PHE A 47 15.75 -19.55 -4.07
N THR A 48 15.68 -19.95 -5.33
CA THR A 48 15.59 -19.03 -6.47
C THR A 48 14.31 -18.21 -6.42
N ASN A 49 13.17 -18.84 -6.10
CA ASN A 49 11.89 -18.15 -5.93
C ASN A 49 11.94 -17.09 -4.83
N ILE A 50 12.58 -17.39 -3.69
CA ILE A 50 12.72 -16.43 -2.60
C ILE A 50 13.61 -15.26 -3.00
N ILE A 51 14.79 -15.53 -3.58
CA ILE A 51 15.75 -14.48 -3.96
C ILE A 51 15.14 -13.56 -5.01
N ILE A 52 14.58 -14.13 -6.09
CA ILE A 52 13.93 -13.34 -7.14
C ILE A 52 12.66 -12.67 -6.60
N GLY A 53 11.92 -13.33 -5.71
CA GLY A 53 10.77 -12.77 -5.01
C GLY A 53 11.10 -11.47 -4.28
N ILE A 54 12.16 -11.49 -3.47
CA ILE A 54 12.63 -10.31 -2.71
C ILE A 54 13.18 -9.23 -3.64
N LEU A 55 14.04 -9.59 -4.61
CA LEU A 55 14.62 -8.62 -5.55
C LEU A 55 13.54 -7.97 -6.42
N GLY A 56 12.62 -8.76 -6.98
CA GLY A 56 11.51 -8.27 -7.76
C GLY A 56 10.56 -7.41 -6.94
N PHE A 57 10.31 -7.78 -5.68
CA PHE A 57 9.54 -6.95 -4.75
C PHE A 57 10.16 -5.56 -4.55
N LEU A 58 11.47 -5.46 -4.31
CA LEU A 58 12.15 -4.17 -4.14
C LEU A 58 11.96 -3.27 -5.36
N VAL A 59 12.14 -3.82 -6.57
CA VAL A 59 11.91 -3.08 -7.81
C VAL A 59 10.47 -2.59 -7.91
N ILE A 60 9.50 -3.45 -7.60
CA ILE A 60 8.08 -3.11 -7.68
C ILE A 60 7.67 -2.07 -6.64
N VAL A 61 8.21 -2.10 -5.44
CA VAL A 61 7.94 -1.06 -4.42
C VAL A 61 8.43 0.31 -4.89
N CYS A 62 9.60 0.37 -5.54
CA CYS A 62 10.08 1.61 -6.13
C CYS A 62 9.09 2.15 -7.18
N PHE A 63 8.55 1.29 -8.05
CA PHE A 63 7.50 1.68 -8.98
C PHE A 63 6.21 2.10 -8.27
N HIS A 64 5.79 1.39 -7.22
CA HIS A 64 4.58 1.68 -6.46
C HIS A 64 4.62 3.07 -5.82
N GLU A 65 5.71 3.36 -5.11
CA GLU A 65 5.90 4.65 -4.48
C GLU A 65 6.17 5.75 -5.51
N GLY A 66 6.84 5.45 -6.62
CA GLY A 66 6.99 6.36 -7.76
C GLY A 66 5.66 6.76 -8.38
N MET A 67 4.70 5.84 -8.48
CA MET A 67 3.35 6.14 -8.96
C MET A 67 2.54 6.99 -7.99
N LYS A 68 2.57 6.68 -6.68
CA LYS A 68 1.97 7.55 -5.66
C LYS A 68 2.54 8.96 -5.76
N THR A 69 3.85 9.05 -5.90
CA THR A 69 4.61 10.29 -6.06
C THR A 69 4.13 11.09 -7.28
N LEU A 70 3.92 10.44 -8.43
CA LEU A 70 3.37 11.07 -9.63
C LEU A 70 1.93 11.58 -9.40
N LEU A 71 1.07 10.76 -8.82
CA LEU A 71 -0.32 11.14 -8.51
C LEU A 71 -0.38 12.34 -7.56
N PHE A 72 0.47 12.36 -6.55
CA PHE A 72 0.60 13.50 -5.65
C PHE A 72 1.05 14.77 -6.38
N LYS A 73 1.97 14.68 -7.35
CA LYS A 73 2.34 15.82 -8.19
C LYS A 73 1.15 16.40 -8.96
N MET A 74 0.30 15.53 -9.48
CA MET A 74 -0.88 15.93 -10.25
C MET A 74 -1.96 16.59 -9.38
N ILE A 75 -2.01 16.21 -8.10
CA ILE A 75 -3.04 16.68 -7.15
C ILE A 75 -2.65 18.01 -6.48
N SER A 76 -1.37 18.19 -6.13
CA SER A 76 -0.87 19.43 -5.55
C SER A 76 0.49 19.79 -6.14
N ASN A 77 0.55 20.98 -6.75
CA ASN A 77 1.79 21.48 -7.34
C ASN A 77 2.76 22.06 -6.28
N GLU A 78 2.28 22.41 -5.09
CA GLU A 78 3.00 23.27 -4.14
C GLU A 78 3.53 22.56 -2.88
N GLN A 79 2.90 21.48 -2.42
CA GLN A 79 3.32 20.81 -1.17
C GLN A 79 4.41 19.75 -1.41
N SER A 80 5.47 19.83 -0.59
CA SER A 80 6.57 18.85 -0.59
C SER A 80 6.12 17.55 0.08
N ARG A 81 6.48 16.42 -0.54
CA ARG A 81 6.14 15.09 -0.06
C ARG A 81 7.03 14.70 1.11
N SER A 82 6.47 13.95 2.05
CA SER A 82 7.22 13.36 3.16
C SER A 82 7.22 11.85 3.07
N TYR A 83 8.40 11.26 3.31
CA TYR A 83 8.60 9.82 3.39
C TYR A 83 8.95 9.47 4.84
N GLN A 84 8.26 8.48 5.41
CA GLN A 84 8.61 7.97 6.73
C GLN A 84 8.69 6.45 6.70
N LEU A 85 9.84 5.93 7.15
CA LEU A 85 10.05 4.50 7.35
C LEU A 85 9.95 4.21 8.84
N LYS A 86 8.86 3.56 9.27
CA LYS A 86 8.63 3.22 10.68
C LYS A 86 8.30 1.74 10.81
N ASN A 87 9.12 1.01 11.58
CA ASN A 87 8.96 -0.44 11.82
C ASN A 87 8.85 -1.28 10.53
N GLY A 88 9.56 -0.91 9.46
CA GLY A 88 9.56 -1.64 8.19
C GLY A 88 8.41 -1.33 7.24
N VAL A 89 7.53 -0.38 7.58
CA VAL A 89 6.49 0.14 6.69
C VAL A 89 6.92 1.50 6.16
N LEU A 90 6.91 1.64 4.83
CA LEU A 90 7.17 2.90 4.15
C LEU A 90 5.83 3.63 3.94
N LEU A 91 5.72 4.83 4.49
CA LEU A 91 4.59 5.73 4.27
C LEU A 91 5.05 6.91 3.44
N THR A 92 4.33 7.14 2.35
CA THR A 92 4.43 8.36 1.56
C THR A 92 3.16 9.17 1.78
N PHE A 93 3.29 10.39 2.27
CA PHE A 93 2.15 11.26 2.55
C PHE A 93 2.45 12.71 2.16
N LEU A 94 1.37 13.48 1.98
CA LEU A 94 1.45 14.93 1.93
C LEU A 94 1.01 15.48 3.28
N PRO A 95 1.94 16.07 4.05
CA PRO A 95 1.56 16.77 5.26
C PRO A 95 0.61 17.91 4.91
N GLU A 96 -0.43 18.10 5.74
CA GLU A 96 -1.36 19.22 5.66
C GLU A 96 -2.19 19.29 4.35
N TYR A 97 -2.29 18.17 3.62
CA TYR A 97 -3.21 18.03 2.48
C TYR A 97 -4.48 17.26 2.88
N PHE A 98 -5.64 17.90 2.68
CA PHE A 98 -6.94 17.29 2.90
C PHE A 98 -7.47 16.65 1.62
N PHE A 99 -7.30 15.33 1.50
CA PHE A 99 -7.83 14.56 0.38
C PHE A 99 -9.35 14.42 0.47
N ASN A 100 -10.06 14.75 -0.61
CA ASN A 100 -11.44 14.29 -0.78
C ASN A 100 -11.47 12.75 -0.84
N ARG A 101 -12.58 12.13 -0.45
CA ARG A 101 -12.75 10.66 -0.47
C ARG A 101 -12.29 9.99 -1.76
N ILE A 102 -12.78 10.46 -2.91
CA ILE A 102 -12.43 9.85 -4.21
C ILE A 102 -10.94 10.00 -4.50
N THR A 103 -10.36 11.17 -4.25
CA THR A 103 -8.94 11.43 -4.43
C THR A 103 -8.09 10.52 -3.55
N PHE A 104 -8.46 10.35 -2.28
CA PHE A 104 -7.78 9.46 -1.34
C PHE A 104 -7.81 8.00 -1.83
N LEU A 105 -9.00 7.50 -2.21
CA LEU A 105 -9.17 6.15 -2.74
C LEU A 105 -8.31 5.92 -3.99
N THR A 106 -8.33 6.87 -4.93
CA THR A 106 -7.56 6.78 -6.17
C THR A 106 -6.07 6.71 -5.87
N VAL A 107 -5.53 7.58 -5.03
CA VAL A 107 -4.09 7.58 -4.74
C VAL A 107 -3.64 6.30 -4.04
N MET A 108 -4.45 5.76 -3.13
CA MET A 108 -4.11 4.54 -2.40
C MET A 108 -4.22 3.27 -3.25
N LEU A 109 -5.23 3.18 -4.11
CA LEU A 109 -5.55 1.94 -4.84
C LEU A 109 -4.96 1.89 -6.25
N LEU A 110 -4.87 3.01 -6.97
CA LEU A 110 -4.48 3.02 -8.38
C LEU A 110 -3.08 2.41 -8.63
N PRO A 111 -2.04 2.72 -7.83
CA PRO A 111 -0.74 2.06 -7.95
C PRO A 111 -0.83 0.54 -7.72
N SER A 112 -1.68 0.12 -6.77
CA SER A 112 -1.92 -1.28 -6.46
C SER A 112 -2.49 -2.03 -7.67
N VAL A 113 -3.54 -1.50 -8.27
CA VAL A 113 -4.23 -2.11 -9.43
C VAL A 113 -3.30 -2.22 -10.64
N LEU A 114 -2.58 -1.14 -10.97
CA LEU A 114 -1.71 -1.10 -12.15
C LEU A 114 -0.53 -2.05 -12.03
N ILE A 115 0.09 -2.18 -10.85
CA ILE A 115 1.16 -3.16 -10.63
C ILE A 115 0.61 -4.59 -10.69
N CYS A 116 -0.57 -4.86 -10.13
CA CYS A 116 -1.18 -6.19 -10.25
C CYS A 116 -1.43 -6.57 -11.71
N LEU A 117 -1.92 -5.62 -12.53
CA LEU A 117 -2.10 -5.82 -13.96
C LEU A 117 -0.77 -6.08 -14.68
N LEU A 118 0.27 -5.29 -14.37
CA LEU A 118 1.60 -5.47 -14.93
C LEU A 118 2.17 -6.86 -14.60
N LEU A 119 2.11 -7.27 -13.33
CA LEU A 119 2.55 -8.58 -12.87
C LEU A 119 1.77 -9.72 -13.53
N PHE A 120 0.46 -9.53 -13.75
CA PHE A 120 -0.37 -10.49 -14.46
C PHE A 120 0.07 -10.68 -15.91
N VAL A 121 0.33 -9.57 -16.63
CA VAL A 121 0.86 -9.62 -18.01
C VAL A 121 2.23 -10.30 -18.04
N ILE A 122 3.12 -9.98 -17.09
CA ILE A 122 4.43 -10.64 -16.96
C ILE A 122 4.24 -12.15 -16.75
N PHE A 123 3.32 -12.55 -15.86
CA PHE A 123 3.09 -13.96 -15.55
C PHE A 123 2.58 -14.77 -16.73
N ILE A 124 1.69 -14.21 -17.57
CA ILE A 124 1.20 -14.91 -18.77
C ILE A 124 2.34 -15.17 -19.76
N ASN A 125 3.27 -14.23 -19.90
CA ASN A 125 4.40 -14.36 -20.82
C ASN A 125 5.56 -15.17 -20.22
N LEU A 126 5.73 -15.12 -18.91
CA LEU A 126 6.80 -15.75 -18.14
C LEU A 126 6.18 -16.45 -16.90
N PRO A 127 5.60 -17.65 -17.07
CA PRO A 127 4.85 -18.35 -16.02
C PRO A 127 5.77 -19.03 -14.99
N TYR A 128 6.79 -18.31 -14.53
CA TYR A 128 7.73 -18.76 -13.51
C TYR A 128 7.12 -18.64 -12.11
N THR A 129 7.42 -19.62 -11.26
CA THR A 129 7.05 -19.57 -9.84
C THR A 129 7.60 -18.36 -9.11
N SER A 130 8.74 -17.80 -9.53
CA SER A 130 9.27 -16.58 -8.92
C SER A 130 8.34 -15.38 -9.07
N VAL A 131 7.60 -15.27 -10.17
CA VAL A 131 6.67 -14.16 -10.41
C VAL A 131 5.49 -14.25 -9.43
N ILE A 132 5.05 -15.46 -9.09
CA ILE A 132 4.04 -15.71 -8.04
C ILE A 132 4.57 -15.22 -6.68
N PHE A 133 5.83 -15.48 -6.36
CA PHE A 133 6.45 -14.99 -5.12
C PHE A 133 6.54 -13.46 -5.08
N VAL A 134 6.97 -12.83 -6.17
CA VAL A 134 6.99 -11.36 -6.27
C VAL A 134 5.58 -10.79 -6.03
N PHE A 135 4.58 -11.35 -6.70
CA PHE A 135 3.18 -10.93 -6.53
C PHE A 135 2.69 -11.11 -5.10
N ALA A 136 2.94 -12.26 -4.48
CA ALA A 136 2.46 -12.52 -3.12
C ALA A 136 3.11 -11.60 -2.08
N ILE A 137 4.42 -11.37 -2.16
CA ILE A 137 5.12 -10.42 -1.27
C ILE A 137 4.56 -9.01 -1.47
N TYR A 138 4.34 -8.61 -2.72
CA TYR A 138 3.73 -7.33 -3.04
C TYR A 138 2.30 -7.19 -2.48
N MET A 139 1.48 -8.25 -2.53
CA MET A 139 0.14 -8.24 -1.92
C MET A 139 0.19 -8.05 -0.39
N GLY A 140 1.20 -8.60 0.28
CA GLY A 140 1.46 -8.32 1.69
C GLY A 140 1.79 -6.84 1.94
N TYR A 141 2.63 -6.24 1.09
CA TYR A 141 2.98 -4.83 1.18
C TYR A 141 1.80 -3.89 0.96
N CYS A 142 1.04 -4.07 -0.13
CA CYS A 142 -0.08 -3.19 -0.48
C CYS A 142 -1.29 -3.31 0.47
N LEU A 143 -1.28 -4.29 1.39
CA LEU A 143 -2.28 -4.45 2.44
C LEU A 143 -2.45 -3.17 3.28
N ILE A 144 -1.39 -2.37 3.47
CA ILE A 144 -1.49 -1.09 4.19
C ILE A 144 -2.42 -0.10 3.47
N SER A 145 -2.30 0.00 2.14
CA SER A 145 -3.16 0.84 1.32
C SER A 145 -4.62 0.39 1.39
N PHE A 146 -4.86 -0.93 1.32
CA PHE A 146 -6.20 -1.49 1.47
C PHE A 146 -6.78 -1.26 2.87
N TYR A 147 -5.97 -1.40 3.91
CA TYR A 147 -6.38 -1.17 5.30
C TYR A 147 -6.77 0.30 5.54
N LEU A 148 -5.98 1.24 5.03
CA LEU A 148 -6.28 2.67 5.11
C LEU A 148 -7.56 3.04 4.35
N VAL A 149 -7.77 2.46 3.17
CA VAL A 149 -9.01 2.64 2.40
C VAL A 149 -10.21 2.02 3.11
N PHE A 150 -10.07 0.84 3.69
CA PHE A 150 -11.14 0.19 4.47
C PHE A 150 -11.60 1.06 5.63
N ILE A 151 -10.66 1.67 6.36
CA ILE A 151 -10.96 2.65 7.40
C ILE A 151 -11.72 3.85 6.82
N ALA A 152 -11.22 4.42 5.72
CA ALA A 152 -11.84 5.59 5.08
C ALA A 152 -13.27 5.32 4.61
N LEU A 153 -13.56 4.08 4.18
CA LEU A 153 -14.89 3.64 3.77
C LEU A 153 -15.82 3.34 4.94
N LYS A 154 -15.28 2.83 6.07
CA LYS A 154 -16.08 2.47 7.26
C LYS A 154 -16.76 3.68 7.88
N ASP A 155 -16.09 4.84 7.92
CA ASP A 155 -16.70 6.07 8.41
C ASP A 155 -17.43 6.81 7.27
N LYS A 156 -18.75 6.66 7.16
CA LYS A 156 -19.57 7.34 6.15
C LYS A 156 -19.66 8.85 6.33
N LYS A 157 -19.35 9.39 7.52
CA LYS A 157 -19.44 10.82 7.82
C LYS A 157 -18.15 11.56 7.49
N ALA A 158 -17.03 10.85 7.34
CA ALA A 158 -15.75 11.43 6.96
C ALA A 158 -15.71 11.78 5.46
N GLN A 159 -15.56 13.07 5.15
CA GLN A 159 -15.47 13.57 3.77
C GLN A 159 -14.03 13.88 3.35
N TYR A 160 -13.17 14.23 4.32
CA TYR A 160 -11.78 14.60 4.10
C TYR A 160 -10.83 13.73 4.93
N PHE A 161 -9.68 13.42 4.34
CA PHE A 161 -8.67 12.53 4.88
C PHE A 161 -7.31 13.22 4.84
N GLU A 162 -6.58 13.15 5.93
CA GLU A 162 -5.20 13.62 6.00
C GLU A 162 -4.32 12.47 6.44
N MET A 163 -3.25 12.24 5.69
CA MET A 163 -2.21 11.32 6.12
C MET A 163 -1.14 12.08 6.89
N THR A 164 -0.77 11.53 8.04
CA THR A 164 0.27 12.05 8.91
C THR A 164 1.27 10.95 9.22
N GLU A 165 2.37 11.31 9.87
CA GLU A 165 3.39 10.38 10.37
C GLU A 165 2.82 9.27 11.26
N ASP A 166 1.79 9.58 12.06
CA ASP A 166 1.20 8.64 13.00
C ASP A 166 0.10 7.76 12.38
N GLY A 167 -0.41 8.12 11.19
CA GLY A 167 -1.46 7.38 10.50
C GLY A 167 -2.43 8.26 9.72
N LEU A 168 -3.73 8.03 9.93
CA LEU A 168 -4.81 8.67 9.17
C LEU A 168 -5.73 9.47 10.08
N ILE A 169 -5.99 10.73 9.71
CA ILE A 169 -6.94 11.61 10.39
C ILE A 169 -8.18 11.80 9.51
N LEU A 170 -9.36 11.63 10.11
CA LEU A 170 -10.66 11.73 9.46
C LEU A 170 -11.38 13.02 9.88
N TYR A 171 -11.87 13.76 8.87
CA TYR A 171 -12.59 15.00 9.02
C TYR A 171 -13.97 14.94 8.35
N GLN A 172 -15.00 15.46 9.03
CA GLN A 172 -16.37 15.49 8.51
C GLN A 172 -16.63 16.71 7.60
N GLN A 173 -15.90 17.80 7.82
CA GLN A 173 -15.93 19.02 7.01
C GLN A 173 -14.48 19.44 6.74
N LYS A 174 -14.23 20.15 5.63
CA LYS A 174 -12.90 20.66 5.32
C LYS A 174 -12.49 21.63 6.43
N PRO A 175 -11.35 21.43 7.11
CA PRO A 175 -10.88 22.40 8.10
C PRO A 175 -10.68 23.76 7.42
N THR A 176 -11.41 24.78 7.86
CA THR A 176 -11.33 26.16 7.32
C THR A 176 -10.29 27.02 8.02
N HIS A 177 -9.47 26.45 8.92
CA HIS A 177 -8.40 27.21 9.57
C HIS A 177 -7.21 26.30 9.88
N TYR A 178 -6.04 26.67 9.37
CA TYR A 178 -4.77 26.39 10.03
C TYR A 178 -4.84 27.05 11.40
N THR A 179 -5.26 26.30 12.41
CA THR A 179 -4.96 26.67 13.80
C THR A 179 -3.55 26.20 14.05
N HIS A 180 -2.63 27.13 13.83
CA HIS A 180 -1.29 27.13 14.38
C HIS A 180 -1.41 26.75 15.87
N LYS A 181 -1.18 25.48 16.22
CA LYS A 181 -0.82 25.13 17.60
C LYS A 181 0.66 25.47 17.75
N MET A 182 0.92 26.77 17.79
CA MET A 182 1.86 27.31 18.77
C MET A 182 1.15 27.25 20.13
N ASN A 183 1.95 26.93 21.14
CA ASN A 183 1.72 27.07 22.58
C ASN A 183 1.54 25.75 23.36
N ASP A 184 2.69 25.46 23.98
CA ASP A 184 2.95 24.87 25.31
C ASP A 184 3.12 23.35 25.42
#